data_AF-A0A3D8QT40-F1
#
_entry.id   AF-A0A3D8QT40-F1
#
_cell.length_a   1.000
_cell.length_b   1.000
_cell.length_c   1.000
_cell.angle_alpha   90.00
_cell.angle_beta   90.00
_cell.angle_gamma   90.00
#
_symmetry.space_group_name_H-M   'P 1'
#
loop_
_entity.id
_entity.type
_entity.pdbx_description
1 polymer ?
#
loop_
_entity_poly.entity_id
_entity_poly.type
_entity_poly.pdbx_seq_one_letter_code
_entity_poly.pdbx_strand_id
1 'polypeptide(L)'
;MASAGKSGMEIRYAVAAGLSPLEAIEAATANGPETLGPQAPLSGQIKAGYQGDVIALVKNPLENIHVFDHVENISHVWKDGQLVKGPGWRGQLD
;
A
#
# COMPACT_ATOMS: atom_id res chain seq x y z
N MET A 1 -18.56 3.35 -8.67
CA MET A 1 -17.51 3.68 -7.68
C MET A 1 -16.99 2.36 -7.14
N ALA A 2 -15.72 2.02 -7.38
CA ALA A 2 -15.14 0.81 -6.81
C ALA A 2 -15.20 0.93 -5.27
N SER A 3 -15.73 -0.08 -4.59
CA SER A 3 -15.66 -0.15 -3.13
C SER A 3 -14.18 -0.07 -2.75
N ALA A 4 -13.81 0.86 -1.86
CA ALA A 4 -12.46 0.86 -1.30
C ALA A 4 -12.16 -0.54 -0.72
N GLY A 5 -11.09 -1.17 -1.18
CA GLY A 5 -10.69 -2.48 -0.66
C GLY A 5 -10.42 -2.38 0.84
N LYS A 6 -10.88 -3.37 1.61
CA LYS A 6 -10.69 -3.42 3.07
C LYS A 6 -9.30 -3.94 3.48
N SER A 7 -8.43 -4.22 2.51
CA SER A 7 -7.09 -4.79 2.76
C SER A 7 -6.23 -3.95 3.69
N GLY A 8 -6.42 -2.61 3.72
CA GLY A 8 -5.73 -1.73 4.67
C GLY A 8 -6.02 -2.05 6.14
N MET A 9 -7.20 -2.61 6.44
CA MET A 9 -7.59 -2.97 7.81
C MET A 9 -6.85 -4.21 8.33
N GLU A 10 -6.37 -5.10 7.45
CA GLU A 10 -5.61 -6.28 7.87
C GLU A 10 -4.28 -5.90 8.54
N ILE A 11 -3.70 -4.76 8.16
CA ILE A 11 -2.42 -4.29 8.71
C ILE A 11 -2.55 -4.03 10.23
N ARG A 12 -3.64 -3.41 10.69
CA ARG A 12 -3.86 -3.22 12.14
C ARG A 12 -4.17 -4.53 12.88
N TYR A 13 -4.76 -5.51 12.20
CA TYR A 13 -4.98 -6.84 12.79
C TYR A 13 -3.66 -7.60 12.93
N ALA A 14 -2.74 -7.47 11.98
CA ALA A 14 -1.39 -8.03 12.09
C ALA A 14 -0.62 -7.45 13.28
N VAL A 15 -0.75 -6.13 13.52
CA VAL A 15 -0.22 -5.51 14.75
C VAL A 15 -0.92 -6.04 16.00
N ALA A 16 -2.25 -6.15 15.99
CA ALA A 16 -3.00 -6.73 17.11
C ALA A 16 -2.63 -8.20 17.40
N ALA A 17 -2.15 -8.93 16.38
CA ALA A 17 -1.65 -10.29 16.49
C ALA A 17 -0.19 -10.38 16.98
N GLY A 18 0.50 -9.25 17.15
CA GLY A 18 1.82 -9.19 17.78
C GLY A 18 2.96 -8.68 16.90
N LEU A 19 2.72 -8.32 15.63
CA LEU A 19 3.74 -7.66 14.82
C LEU A 19 3.94 -6.21 15.25
N SER A 20 5.16 -5.70 15.12
CA SER A 20 5.39 -4.26 15.14
C SER A 20 4.76 -3.57 13.92
N PRO A 21 4.50 -2.25 13.97
CA PRO A 21 4.02 -1.51 12.81
C PRO A 21 4.87 -1.68 11.56
N LEU A 22 6.20 -1.77 11.71
CA LEU A 22 7.11 -1.95 10.58
C LEU A 22 6.98 -3.35 9.98
N GLU A 23 6.97 -4.40 10.81
CA GLU A 23 6.80 -5.78 10.35
C GLU A 23 5.43 -5.99 9.68
N ALA A 24 4.36 -5.35 10.18
CA ALA A 24 3.05 -5.41 9.56
C ALA A 24 3.03 -4.76 8.16
N ILE A 25 3.76 -3.64 7.98
CA ILE A 25 3.93 -3.01 6.67
C ILE A 25 4.76 -3.91 5.75
N GLU A 26 5.85 -4.49 6.24
CA GLU A 26 6.69 -5.42 5.48
C GLU A 26 5.89 -6.65 5.00
N ALA A 27 5.07 -7.23 5.88
CA ALA A 27 4.17 -8.32 5.56
C ALA A 27 3.15 -7.95 4.46
N ALA A 28 2.65 -6.71 4.48
CA ALA A 28 1.70 -6.20 3.50
C ALA A 28 2.36 -5.66 2.22
N THR A 29 3.69 -5.60 2.13
CA THR A 29 4.42 -5.01 0.99
C THR A 29 5.53 -5.93 0.50
N ALA A 30 6.72 -5.92 1.13
CA ALA A 30 7.89 -6.66 0.68
C ALA A 30 7.65 -8.17 0.55
N ASN A 31 6.84 -8.75 1.44
CA ASN A 31 6.53 -10.18 1.45
C ASN A 31 5.30 -10.53 0.60
N GLY A 32 4.50 -9.54 0.20
CA GLY A 32 3.28 -9.75 -0.58
C GLY A 32 3.51 -10.52 -1.89
N PRO A 33 4.50 -10.13 -2.72
CA PRO A 33 4.79 -10.81 -3.97
C PRO A 33 5.15 -12.29 -3.80
N GLU A 34 5.72 -12.71 -2.67
CA GLU A 34 6.12 -14.11 -2.43
C GLU A 34 4.95 -15.08 -2.51
N THR A 35 3.72 -14.60 -2.26
CA THR A 35 2.48 -15.39 -2.40
C THR A 35 2.22 -15.90 -3.83
N LEU A 36 2.84 -15.29 -4.84
CA LEU A 36 2.74 -15.68 -6.25
C LEU A 36 3.93 -16.55 -6.72
N GLY A 37 4.93 -16.78 -5.85
CA GLY A 37 6.12 -17.56 -6.20
C GLY A 37 6.84 -17.02 -7.44
N PRO A 38 7.25 -17.88 -8.40
CA PRO A 38 7.99 -17.46 -9.59
C PRO A 38 7.26 -16.50 -10.53
N GLN A 39 5.94 -16.33 -10.38
CA GLN A 39 5.16 -15.40 -11.20
C GLN A 39 5.19 -13.97 -10.66
N ALA A 40 5.74 -13.76 -9.47
CA ALA A 40 5.80 -12.47 -8.82
C ALA A 40 6.64 -11.46 -9.64
N PRO A 41 6.09 -10.29 -10.01
CA PRO A 41 6.92 -9.21 -10.53
C PRO A 41 7.80 -8.65 -9.40
N LEU A 42 8.90 -8.00 -9.78
CA LEU A 42 9.71 -7.20 -8.85
C LEU A 42 8.85 -6.03 -8.35
N SER A 43 8.23 -6.17 -7.19
CA SER A 43 7.20 -5.27 -6.65
C SER A 43 7.21 -5.30 -5.12
N GLY A 44 6.34 -4.51 -4.47
CA GLY A 44 6.20 -4.50 -3.02
C GLY A 44 7.32 -3.79 -2.25
N GLN A 45 8.33 -3.22 -2.93
CA GLN A 45 9.44 -2.49 -2.31
C GLN A 45 9.80 -1.23 -3.10
N ILE A 46 10.22 -0.17 -2.41
CA ILE A 46 10.77 1.05 -3.02
C ILE A 46 12.24 0.80 -3.35
N LYS A 47 12.52 0.31 -4.55
CA LYS A 47 13.86 -0.04 -5.02
C LYS A 47 13.98 0.16 -6.53
N ALA A 48 15.17 0.52 -7.01
CA ALA A 48 15.44 0.65 -8.44
C ALA A 48 15.16 -0.69 -9.17
N GLY A 49 14.45 -0.62 -10.29
CA GLY A 49 14.05 -1.78 -11.09
C GLY A 49 12.78 -2.50 -10.62
N TYR A 50 12.15 -2.04 -9.54
CA TYR A 50 10.84 -2.55 -9.09
C TYR A 50 9.71 -1.73 -9.73
N GLN A 51 8.52 -2.32 -9.81
CA GLN A 51 7.31 -1.66 -10.31
C GLN A 51 7.01 -0.36 -9.56
N GLY A 52 6.47 0.62 -10.29
CA GLY A 52 6.09 1.92 -9.76
C GLY A 52 4.78 1.91 -8.94
N ASP A 53 4.61 0.91 -8.07
CA ASP A 53 3.46 0.76 -7.18
C ASP A 53 3.77 1.44 -5.84
N VAL A 54 3.24 2.65 -5.66
CA VAL A 54 3.58 3.52 -4.53
C VAL A 54 2.33 4.19 -3.98
N ILE A 55 2.26 4.32 -2.65
CA ILE A 55 1.26 5.16 -1.99
C ILE A 55 1.93 6.21 -1.12
N ALA A 56 1.31 7.39 -0.99
CA ALA A 56 1.76 8.42 -0.07
C ALA A 56 0.72 8.63 1.04
N LEU A 57 1.18 8.61 2.29
CA LEU A 57 0.36 8.82 3.48
C LEU A 57 0.57 10.23 4.03
N VAL A 58 -0.48 10.83 4.60
CA VAL A 58 -0.40 12.15 5.24
C VAL A 58 0.05 12.08 6.71
N LYS A 59 0.22 10.87 7.25
CA LYS A 59 0.62 10.58 8.63
C LYS A 59 1.63 9.44 8.64
N ASN A 60 2.47 9.39 9.67
CA ASN A 60 3.44 8.32 9.88
C ASN A 60 2.74 7.03 10.37
N PRO A 61 2.73 5.94 9.58
CA PRO A 61 2.06 4.70 9.99
C PRO A 61 2.83 3.93 11.08
N LEU A 62 4.10 4.25 11.33
CA LEU A 62 4.89 3.65 12.41
C LEU A 62 4.49 4.16 13.79
N GLU A 63 3.94 5.37 13.86
CA GLU A 63 3.40 5.97 15.09
C GLU A 63 1.93 5.58 15.33
N ASN A 64 1.17 5.32 14.26
CA ASN A 64 -0.21 4.89 14.34
C ASN A 64 -0.61 4.02 13.13
N ILE A 65 -0.78 2.72 13.35
CA ILE A 65 -1.12 1.79 12.28
C ILE A 65 -2.56 1.96 11.74
N HIS A 66 -3.45 2.62 12.49
CA HIS A 66 -4.82 2.91 12.06
C HIS A 66 -4.89 3.95 10.94
N VAL A 67 -3.76 4.52 10.51
CA VAL A 67 -3.70 5.41 9.34
C VAL A 67 -4.29 4.74 8.10
N PHE A 68 -4.17 3.41 7.96
CA PHE A 68 -4.71 2.65 6.83
C PHE A 68 -6.23 2.39 6.88
N ASP A 69 -6.91 2.62 8.01
CA ASP A 69 -8.36 2.42 8.15
C ASP A 69 -9.18 3.46 7.37
N HIS A 70 -8.54 4.56 6.98
CA HIS A 70 -9.14 5.78 6.49
C HIS A 70 -8.53 6.17 5.14
N VAL A 71 -9.31 6.03 4.06
CA VAL A 71 -8.84 6.25 2.68
C VAL A 71 -8.37 7.69 2.44
N GLU A 72 -8.89 8.64 3.20
CA GLU A 72 -8.49 10.05 3.21
C GLU A 72 -7.04 10.26 3.65
N ASN A 73 -6.46 9.34 4.44
CA ASN A 73 -5.07 9.44 4.84
C ASN A 73 -4.09 9.03 3.72
N ILE A 74 -4.58 8.34 2.68
CA ILE A 74 -3.80 7.98 1.49
C ILE A 74 -3.93 9.12 0.49
N SER A 75 -2.99 10.05 0.48
CA SER A 75 -3.05 11.26 -0.37
C SER A 75 -2.85 10.95 -1.86
N HIS A 76 -1.98 9.99 -2.17
CA HIS A 76 -1.64 9.63 -3.53
C HIS A 76 -1.51 8.12 -3.70
N VAL A 77 -1.82 7.64 -4.89
CA VAL A 77 -1.59 6.26 -5.32
C VAL A 77 -1.04 6.30 -6.74
N TRP A 78 0.12 5.68 -6.93
CA TRP A 78 0.68 5.31 -8.22
C TRP A 78 0.58 3.81 -8.39
N LYS A 79 0.16 3.39 -9.57
CA LYS A 79 0.13 2.00 -10.00
C LYS A 79 0.86 1.91 -11.33
N ASP A 80 1.85 1.02 -11.42
CA ASP A 80 2.73 0.89 -12.58
C ASP A 80 3.32 2.25 -13.05
N GLY A 81 3.70 3.09 -12.08
CA GLY A 81 4.24 4.43 -12.31
C GLY A 81 3.21 5.49 -12.70
N GLN A 82 1.94 5.13 -12.94
CA GLN A 82 0.89 6.07 -13.29
C GLN A 82 0.13 6.54 -12.06
N LEU A 83 -0.08 7.85 -11.95
CA LEU A 83 -0.92 8.40 -10.88
C LEU A 83 -2.38 7.96 -11.10
N VAL A 84 -2.96 7.27 -10.13
CA VAL A 84 -4.37 6.81 -10.16
C VAL A 84 -5.22 7.40 -9.03
N LYS A 85 -4.60 8.13 -8.10
CA LYS A 85 -5.27 8.94 -7.08
C LYS A 85 -4.35 10.07 -6.67
N GLY A 86 -4.87 11.30 -6.59
CA GLY A 86 -4.14 12.46 -6.07
C GLY A 86 -4.94 13.75 -6.28
N PRO A 87 -4.50 14.88 -5.69
CA PRO A 87 -5.10 16.19 -5.94
C PRO A 87 -5.15 16.51 -7.44
N GLY A 88 -6.33 16.86 -7.94
CA GLY A 88 -6.51 17.20 -9.36
C GLY A 88 -6.48 16.01 -10.32
N TRP A 89 -6.41 14.76 -9.84
CA TRP A 89 -6.52 13.58 -10.69
C TRP A 89 -7.95 13.45 -11.24
N ARG A 90 -8.08 13.33 -12.58
CA ARG A 90 -9.38 13.37 -13.29
C ARG A 90 -9.80 12.05 -13.92
N GLY A 91 -9.11 10.95 -13.64
CA GLY A 91 -9.49 9.62 -14.12
C GLY A 91 -9.32 9.46 -15.62
N GLN A 92 -8.09 9.20 -16.05
CA GLN A 92 -7.83 8.64 -17.37
C GLN A 92 -7.01 7.37 -17.14
N LEU A 93 -7.65 6.24 -17.41
CA LEU A 93 -7.01 4.94 -17.52
C LEU A 93 -7.13 4.61 -19.01
N ASP A 94 -6.00 4.44 -19.66
CA ASP A 94 -5.91 4.05 -21.08
C ASP A 94 -6.41 2.61 -21.27
#